data_AF-A0A8H5BN53-F1
#
_entry.id   AF-A0A8H5BN53-F1
#
_cell.length_a   1.000
_cell.length_b   1.000
_cell.length_c   1.000
_cell.angle_alpha   90.00
_cell.angle_beta   90.00
_cell.angle_gamma   90.00
#
_symmetry.space_group_name_H-M   'P 1'
#
loop_
_entity.id
_entity.type
_entity.pdbx_description
1 polymer ?
#
loop_
_entity_poly.entity_id
_entity_poly.type
_entity_poly.pdbx_seq_one_letter_code
_entity_poly.pdbx_strand_id
1 'polypeptide(L)'
;MCGCNSHDAPPASAGRVWRPDDKEAAQPGRPGSSELYRPDILETIEAKIKELDPELRELSLDIHAHPELGYEEYYAHDVYTRFMEKHGFEVVKQYTLPTAWKASFAHGSGGRTIGVNSEVIVE
;
A
#
# COMPACT_ATOMS: atom_id res chain seq x y z
N MET A 1 -5.69 28.69 -41.32
CA MET A 1 -4.84 27.55 -40.91
C MET A 1 -3.97 28.05 -39.76
N CYS A 2 -3.94 27.53 -38.54
CA CYS A 2 -4.61 26.41 -37.87
C CYS A 2 -4.98 26.91 -36.46
N GLY A 3 -6.16 26.56 -35.95
CA GLY A 3 -6.64 26.97 -34.63
C GLY A 3 -6.06 26.09 -33.53
N CYS A 4 -5.51 26.73 -32.49
CA CYS A 4 -5.09 26.05 -31.28
C CYS A 4 -6.34 25.76 -30.42
N ASN A 5 -6.94 24.57 -30.60
CA ASN A 5 -7.95 24.08 -29.68
C ASN A 5 -7.27 23.62 -28.39
N SER A 6 -7.70 24.22 -27.28
CA SER A 6 -7.42 23.83 -25.91
C SER A 6 -8.15 22.53 -25.53
N HIS A 7 -7.76 21.42 -26.14
CA HIS A 7 -8.25 20.10 -25.76
C HIS A 7 -7.06 19.20 -25.45
N ASP A 8 -6.79 19.11 -24.15
CA ASP A 8 -6.38 17.91 -23.41
C ASP A 8 -5.54 18.34 -22.20
N ALA A 9 -6.19 19.05 -21.26
CA ALA A 9 -5.68 19.10 -19.90
C ALA A 9 -5.88 17.71 -19.28
N PRO A 10 -4.83 17.07 -18.72
CA PRO A 10 -4.99 15.79 -18.03
C PRO A 10 -5.96 15.96 -16.86
N PRO A 11 -6.79 14.95 -16.53
CA PRO A 11 -7.74 15.05 -15.44
C PRO A 11 -7.00 15.38 -14.13
N ALA A 12 -7.48 16.41 -13.43
CA ALA A 12 -6.85 17.08 -12.29
C ALA A 12 -6.55 16.20 -11.06
N SER A 13 -6.81 14.89 -11.12
CA SER A 13 -6.66 13.95 -10.00
C SER A 13 -5.52 12.94 -10.19
N ALA A 14 -4.90 12.86 -11.36
CA ALA A 14 -3.78 11.95 -11.59
C ALA A 14 -2.48 12.54 -11.04
N GLY A 15 -2.27 12.45 -9.72
CA GLY A 15 -0.99 12.77 -9.07
C GLY A 15 -1.03 13.77 -7.92
N ARG A 16 -2.20 14.26 -7.50
CA ARG A 16 -2.30 15.14 -6.33
C ARG A 16 -2.30 14.31 -5.04
N VAL A 17 -1.28 14.48 -4.21
CA VAL A 17 -1.23 13.91 -2.85
C VAL A 17 -2.22 14.68 -1.97
N TRP A 18 -3.15 13.96 -1.37
CA TRP A 18 -4.14 14.52 -0.44
C TRP A 18 -3.48 15.07 0.83
N ARG A 19 -3.89 16.25 1.28
CA ARG A 19 -3.41 16.93 2.50
C ARG A 19 -4.56 17.21 3.47
N PRO A 20 -4.31 17.31 4.79
CA PRO A 20 -5.34 17.63 5.79
C PRO A 20 -6.10 18.94 5.52
N ASP A 21 -5.46 19.93 4.90
CA ASP A 21 -6.06 21.23 4.55
C ASP A 21 -6.84 21.19 3.21
N ASP A 22 -6.85 20.05 2.51
CA ASP A 22 -7.58 19.91 1.26
C ASP A 22 -9.08 19.94 1.52
N LYS A 23 -9.73 21.01 1.05
CA LYS A 23 -11.18 21.22 1.20
C LYS A 23 -12.00 20.45 0.17
N GLU A 24 -11.34 19.81 -0.80
CA GLU A 24 -12.01 19.02 -1.83
C GLU A 24 -12.47 17.68 -1.24
N ALA A 25 -13.78 17.45 -1.28
CA ALA A 25 -14.35 16.19 -0.84
C ALA A 25 -13.83 15.04 -1.71
N ALA A 26 -13.51 13.90 -1.08
CA ALA A 26 -13.11 12.70 -1.78
C ALA A 26 -14.16 12.35 -2.84
N GLN A 27 -13.78 12.40 -4.10
CA GLN A 27 -14.70 12.08 -5.18
C GLN A 27 -14.86 10.55 -5.27
N PRO A 28 -16.11 10.07 -5.46
CA PRO A 28 -16.37 8.66 -5.70
C PRO A 28 -15.57 8.17 -6.92
N GLY A 29 -15.15 6.90 -6.88
CA GLY A 29 -14.37 6.31 -7.98
C GLY A 29 -15.11 6.25 -9.33
N ARG A 30 -16.43 6.55 -9.35
CA ARG A 30 -17.25 6.66 -10.56
C ARG A 30 -18.05 7.97 -10.54
N PRO A 31 -18.13 8.71 -11.66
CA PRO A 31 -19.03 9.85 -11.78
C PRO A 31 -20.47 9.43 -11.50
N GLY A 32 -21.10 10.00 -10.48
CA GLY A 32 -22.53 9.79 -10.15
C GLY A 32 -22.84 8.74 -9.07
N SER A 33 -21.86 8.08 -8.45
CA SER A 33 -22.13 7.15 -7.33
C SER A 33 -22.07 7.87 -5.97
N SER A 34 -23.06 7.70 -5.10
CA SER A 34 -23.06 8.25 -3.73
C SER A 34 -22.41 7.32 -2.69
N GLU A 35 -22.07 6.08 -3.06
CA GLU A 35 -21.59 5.08 -2.11
C GLU A 35 -20.07 5.19 -1.89
N LEU A 36 -19.71 5.81 -0.76
CA LEU A 36 -18.35 5.76 -0.21
C LEU A 36 -18.05 4.41 0.47
N TYR A 37 -19.09 3.65 0.82
CA TYR A 37 -19.01 2.39 1.57
C TYR A 37 -19.54 1.23 0.73
N ARG A 38 -18.74 0.17 0.60
CA ARG A 38 -19.06 -1.04 -0.18
C ARG A 38 -18.94 -2.29 0.70
N PRO A 39 -20.06 -2.79 1.25
CA PRO A 39 -20.04 -3.90 2.20
C PRO A 39 -19.51 -5.20 1.60
N ASP A 40 -19.75 -5.44 0.31
CA ASP A 40 -19.25 -6.60 -0.43
C ASP A 40 -17.71 -6.61 -0.53
N ILE A 41 -17.10 -5.44 -0.69
CA ILE A 41 -15.65 -5.29 -0.70
C ILE A 41 -15.08 -5.51 0.71
N LEU A 42 -15.74 -4.96 1.73
CA LEU A 42 -15.32 -5.16 3.12
C LEU A 42 -15.39 -6.64 3.52
N GLU A 43 -16.47 -7.33 3.18
CA GLU A 43 -16.63 -8.77 3.45
C GLU A 43 -15.51 -9.60 2.78
N THR A 44 -15.14 -9.25 1.54
CA THR A 44 -14.03 -9.89 0.83
C THR A 44 -12.70 -9.67 1.56
N ILE A 45 -12.45 -8.46 2.05
CA ILE A 45 -11.23 -8.12 2.81
C ILE A 45 -11.20 -8.89 4.13
N GLU A 46 -12.30 -8.88 4.89
CA GLU A 46 -12.40 -9.59 6.18
C GLU A 46 -12.21 -11.10 6.01
N ALA A 47 -12.83 -11.70 4.99
CA ALA A 47 -12.65 -13.11 4.69
C ALA A 47 -11.18 -13.44 4.39
N LYS A 48 -10.49 -12.58 3.63
CA LYS A 48 -9.08 -12.79 3.30
C LYS A 48 -8.16 -12.60 4.51
N ILE A 49 -8.41 -11.61 5.35
CA ILE A 49 -7.68 -11.42 6.61
C ILE A 49 -7.84 -12.65 7.50
N LYS A 50 -9.06 -13.18 7.63
CA LYS A 50 -9.33 -14.38 8.43
C LYS A 50 -8.61 -15.61 7.91
N GLU A 51 -8.50 -15.76 6.58
CA GLU A 51 -7.73 -16.83 5.95
C GLU A 51 -6.23 -16.73 6.28
N LEU A 52 -5.69 -15.52 6.30
CA LEU A 52 -4.27 -15.24 6.55
C LEU A 52 -3.90 -15.13 8.04
N ASP A 53 -4.89 -15.05 8.94
CA ASP A 53 -4.68 -14.82 10.38
C ASP A 53 -3.63 -15.74 11.02
N PRO A 54 -3.63 -17.07 10.80
CA PRO A 54 -2.62 -17.93 11.38
C PRO A 54 -1.19 -17.58 10.94
N GLU A 55 -1.01 -17.29 9.64
CA GLU A 55 0.30 -16.98 9.06
C GLU A 55 0.80 -15.59 9.48
N LEU A 56 -0.09 -14.59 9.48
CA LEU A 56 0.22 -13.25 9.98
C LEU A 56 0.58 -13.26 11.46
N ARG A 57 -0.10 -14.11 12.24
CA ARG A 57 0.18 -14.26 13.67
C ARG A 57 1.52 -14.97 13.90
N GLU A 58 1.83 -16.00 13.13
CA GLU A 58 3.15 -16.66 13.17
C GLU A 58 4.26 -15.66 12.83
N LEU A 59 4.12 -14.93 11.72
CA LEU A 59 5.03 -13.86 11.30
C LEU A 59 5.27 -12.84 12.43
N SER A 60 4.19 -12.34 13.05
CA SER A 60 4.28 -11.34 14.11
C SER A 60 4.98 -11.87 15.36
N LEU A 61 4.67 -13.10 15.78
CA LEU A 61 5.28 -13.72 16.95
C LEU A 61 6.76 -14.06 16.70
N ASP A 62 7.10 -14.46 15.49
CA ASP A 62 8.47 -14.77 15.08
C ASP A 62 9.35 -13.52 15.15
N ILE A 63 8.91 -12.40 14.55
CA ILE A 63 9.63 -11.12 14.65
C ILE A 63 9.71 -10.64 16.09
N HIS A 64 8.63 -10.74 16.87
CA HIS A 64 8.63 -10.35 18.28
C HIS A 64 9.59 -11.21 19.14
N ALA A 65 9.81 -12.48 18.78
CA ALA A 65 10.75 -13.36 19.46
C ALA A 65 12.22 -13.06 19.13
N HIS A 66 12.48 -12.26 18.09
CA HIS A 66 13.81 -11.88 17.62
C HIS A 66 13.95 -10.35 17.59
N PRO A 67 14.01 -9.69 18.76
CA PRO A 67 14.18 -8.24 18.82
C PRO A 67 15.53 -7.82 18.24
N GLU A 68 15.54 -6.71 17.51
CA GLU A 68 16.72 -6.14 16.85
C GLU A 68 16.80 -4.65 17.13
N LEU A 69 18.02 -4.10 17.07
CA LEU A 69 18.26 -2.69 17.31
C LEU A 69 17.90 -1.84 16.08
N GLY A 70 17.63 -0.56 16.35
CA GLY A 70 17.45 0.45 15.31
C GLY A 70 18.57 0.43 14.27
N TYR A 71 18.22 0.34 13.00
CA TYR A 71 19.11 0.23 11.83
C TYR A 71 19.88 -1.09 11.68
N GLU A 72 19.61 -2.08 12.52
CA GLU A 72 20.22 -3.41 12.48
C GLU A 72 19.16 -4.54 12.41
N GLU A 73 17.95 -4.22 11.95
CA GLU A 73 16.79 -5.13 11.83
C GLU A 73 16.88 -6.07 10.60
N TYR A 74 17.97 -6.84 10.50
CA TYR A 74 18.23 -7.71 9.35
C TYR A 74 17.30 -8.93 9.32
N TYR A 75 17.01 -9.53 10.47
CA TYR A 75 16.10 -10.66 10.59
C TYR A 75 14.67 -10.26 10.24
N ALA A 76 14.17 -9.17 10.82
CA ALA A 76 12.84 -8.65 10.52
C ALA A 76 12.73 -8.28 9.03
N HIS A 77 13.75 -7.61 8.46
CA HIS A 77 13.83 -7.33 7.02
C HIS A 77 13.67 -8.60 6.17
N ASP A 78 14.44 -9.66 6.46
CA ASP A 78 14.43 -10.88 5.66
C ASP A 78 13.12 -11.67 5.81
N VAL A 79 12.54 -11.67 7.01
CA VAL A 79 11.27 -12.34 7.30
C VAL A 79 10.11 -11.62 6.60
N TYR A 80 10.00 -10.30 6.71
CA TYR A 80 8.95 -9.54 6.01
C TYR A 80 9.06 -9.63 4.50
N THR A 81 10.27 -9.45 3.97
CA THR A 81 10.43 -9.42 2.51
C THR A 81 10.10 -10.77 1.88
N ARG A 82 10.48 -11.89 2.53
CA ARG A 82 10.06 -13.23 2.10
C ARG A 82 8.55 -13.43 2.17
N PHE A 83 7.90 -12.97 3.23
CA PHE A 83 6.44 -13.03 3.35
C PHE A 83 5.75 -12.28 2.21
N MET A 84 6.20 -11.06 1.91
CA MET A 84 5.62 -10.25 0.83
C MET A 84 5.85 -10.85 -0.55
N GLU A 85 7.06 -11.36 -0.83
CA GLU A 85 7.39 -12.11 -2.06
C GLU A 85 6.46 -13.33 -2.23
N LYS A 86 6.23 -14.10 -1.15
CA LYS A 86 5.32 -15.27 -1.14
C LYS A 86 3.89 -14.89 -1.53
N HIS A 87 3.42 -13.70 -1.15
CA HIS A 87 2.08 -13.20 -1.48
C HIS A 87 2.01 -12.43 -2.82
N GLY A 88 3.06 -12.51 -3.65
CA GLY A 88 3.03 -12.01 -5.03
C GLY A 88 3.32 -10.52 -5.16
N PHE A 89 3.88 -9.88 -4.12
CA PHE A 89 4.40 -8.52 -4.24
C PHE A 89 5.77 -8.53 -4.92
N GLU A 90 6.04 -7.51 -5.72
CA GLU A 90 7.38 -7.19 -6.17
C GLU A 90 8.12 -6.50 -5.03
N VAL A 91 9.20 -7.10 -4.54
CA VAL A 91 9.96 -6.59 -3.40
C VAL A 91 11.33 -6.07 -3.82
N VAL A 92 11.62 -4.84 -3.41
CA VAL A 92 12.95 -4.24 -3.48
C VAL A 92 13.53 -4.24 -2.07
N LYS A 93 14.47 -5.15 -1.82
CA LYS A 93 15.25 -5.23 -0.58
C LYS A 93 16.31 -4.12 -0.58
N GLN A 94 16.78 -3.74 0.61
CA GLN A 94 17.83 -2.73 0.78
C GLN A 94 17.54 -1.42 0.00
N TYR A 95 16.32 -0.91 0.10
CA TYR A 95 15.81 0.15 -0.78
C TYR A 95 16.54 1.49 -0.60
N THR A 96 16.50 2.04 0.62
CA THR A 96 17.19 3.29 0.98
C THR A 96 18.22 3.09 2.10
N LEU A 97 18.12 1.98 2.83
CA LEU A 97 18.99 1.56 3.93
C LEU A 97 19.15 0.05 3.85
N PRO A 98 20.18 -0.56 4.48
CA PRO A 98 20.37 -2.00 4.49
C PRO A 98 19.16 -2.79 5.02
N THR A 99 18.36 -2.21 5.92
CA THR A 99 17.18 -2.85 6.53
C THR A 99 15.86 -2.27 6.01
N ALA A 100 15.90 -1.26 5.14
CA ALA A 100 14.70 -0.71 4.49
C ALA A 100 14.32 -1.54 3.25
N TRP A 101 13.03 -1.73 3.05
CA TRP A 101 12.50 -2.45 1.88
C TRP A 101 11.22 -1.78 1.35
N LYS A 102 10.87 -2.09 0.11
CA LYS A 102 9.65 -1.62 -0.55
C LYS A 102 8.97 -2.81 -1.22
N ALA A 103 7.68 -3.00 -0.95
CA ALA A 103 6.85 -3.94 -1.71
C ALA A 103 5.81 -3.19 -2.56
N SER A 104 5.67 -3.59 -3.80
CA SER A 104 4.67 -3.06 -4.73
C SER A 104 3.80 -4.17 -5.30
N PHE A 105 2.50 -3.91 -5.39
CA PHE A 105 1.53 -4.76 -6.06
C PHE A 105 0.70 -3.90 -7.00
N ALA A 106 0.52 -4.37 -8.23
CA ALA A 106 -0.25 -3.69 -9.26
C ALA A 106 -1.37 -4.61 -9.77
N HIS A 107 -2.57 -4.05 -9.89
CA HIS A 107 -3.71 -4.75 -10.47
C HIS A 107 -4.43 -3.84 -11.47
N GLY A 108 -4.59 -4.32 -12.71
CA GLY A 108 -5.13 -3.53 -13.81
C GLY A 108 -4.15 -2.45 -14.32
N SER A 109 -4.68 -1.48 -15.07
CA SER A 109 -3.92 -0.38 -15.65
C SER A 109 -4.50 0.98 -15.24
N GLY A 110 -3.67 1.87 -14.68
CA GLY A 110 -4.10 3.17 -14.17
C GLY A 110 -4.76 3.12 -12.78
N GLY A 111 -5.29 4.25 -12.31
CA GLY A 111 -5.97 4.36 -11.00
C GLY A 111 -5.14 5.02 -9.90
N ARG A 112 -5.69 5.03 -8.68
CA ARG A 112 -5.04 5.63 -7.50
C ARG A 112 -4.02 4.66 -6.91
N THR A 113 -2.86 5.18 -6.52
CA THR A 113 -1.85 4.42 -5.76
C THR A 113 -2.03 4.72 -4.27
N ILE A 114 -2.00 3.67 -3.44
CA ILE A 114 -2.04 3.78 -1.98
C ILE A 114 -0.66 3.39 -1.46
N GLY A 115 -0.06 4.26 -0.63
CA GLY A 115 1.18 3.97 0.08
C GLY A 115 0.90 3.70 1.55
N VAL A 116 1.48 2.63 2.08
CA VAL A 116 1.47 2.32 3.51
C VAL A 116 2.92 2.34 3.98
N ASN A 117 3.22 3.18 4.96
CA ASN A 117 4.49 3.15 5.67
C ASN A 117 4.29 2.30 6.93
N SER A 118 5.15 1.31 7.13
CA SER A 118 5.14 0.43 8.29
C SER A 118 6.53 0.42 8.88
N GLU A 119 6.61 0.57 10.20
CA GLU A 119 7.83 0.49 10.96
C GLU A 119 7.86 -0.82 11.74
N VAL A 120 9.07 -1.29 12.03
CA VAL A 120 9.29 -2.49 12.83
C VAL A 120 10.49 -2.18 13.71
N ILE A 121 10.23 -1.83 14.95
CA ILE A 121 11.25 -1.61 15.97
C ILE A 121 10.73 -2.33 17.21
N VAL A 122 11.48 -3.32 17.69
CA VAL A 122 11.15 -4.04 18.93
C VAL A 122 12.32 -3.78 19.88
N GLU A 123 12.21 -2.69 20.65
CA GLU A 123 13.11 -2.37 21.78
C GLU A 123 12.71 -3.14 23.05
#